data_AF-G3APZ4-F1
#
_entry.id   AF-G3APZ4-F1
#
_cell.length_a   1.000
_cell.length_b   1.000
_cell.length_c   1.000
_cell.angle_alpha   90.00
_cell.angle_beta   90.00
_cell.angle_gamma   90.00
#
_symmetry.space_group_name_H-M   'P 1'
#
loop_
_entity.id
_entity.type
_entity.pdbx_description
1 polymer ?
#
loop_
_entity_poly.entity_id
_entity_poly.type
_entity_poly.pdbx_seq_one_letter_code
_entity_poly.pdbx_strand_id
1 'polypeptide(L)'
;MDDLERNLGDNIETLDFSDLLNSLPHQKVQGKSTLKSSKKRPAAEYSDGSSKAETLHTPLNKTTIHAHVPKTTKLTMLDLHASPAVHSFSPPNPPNPVLDPQISAHGWQQYINSIKRYQEEFLEYKRLIVQYQIERTNRDVEHFDLINTNENMDVYTRCLQRDLEVNREFTEALRVFTNTMCVYKQNCDWMRMIKSDTYGKV
;
A
#
# COMPACT_ATOMS: atom_id res chain seq x y z
N MET A 1 -11.65 2.53 31.01
CA MET A 1 -10.52 2.21 30.10
C MET A 1 -9.47 1.35 30.83
N ASP A 2 -9.82 0.79 31.99
CA ASP A 2 -8.83 0.27 32.96
C ASP A 2 -8.62 -1.25 32.89
N ASP A 3 -9.39 -1.96 32.07
CA ASP A 3 -9.24 -3.42 31.91
C ASP A 3 -8.14 -3.81 30.93
N LEU A 4 -7.69 -2.88 30.08
CA LEU A 4 -6.64 -3.16 29.10
C LEU A 4 -5.24 -3.08 29.74
N GLU A 5 -4.99 -2.11 30.62
CA GLU A 5 -3.72 -1.97 31.32
C GLU A 5 -3.45 -3.11 32.32
N ARG A 6 -4.49 -3.71 32.90
CA ARG A 6 -4.34 -4.86 33.81
C ARG A 6 -3.92 -6.16 33.12
N ASN A 7 -4.07 -6.26 31.80
CA ASN A 7 -3.74 -7.45 31.02
C ASN A 7 -2.42 -7.33 30.26
N LEU A 8 -1.78 -6.15 30.23
CA LEU A 8 -0.41 -6.01 29.75
C LEU A 8 0.53 -6.24 30.92
N GLY A 9 0.95 -7.49 31.12
CA GLY A 9 1.92 -7.87 32.12
C GLY A 9 3.21 -7.04 32.03
N ASP A 10 3.67 -6.58 33.19
CA ASP A 10 4.95 -5.91 33.36
C ASP A 10 6.10 -6.86 32.98
N ASN A 11 6.88 -6.46 31.98
CA ASN A 11 8.14 -7.06 31.51
C ASN A 11 8.03 -8.21 30.48
N ILE A 12 8.46 -7.87 29.25
CA ILE A 12 8.71 -8.80 28.14
C ILE A 12 9.78 -9.85 28.48
N GLU A 13 10.67 -9.57 29.43
CA GLU A 13 11.76 -10.47 29.84
C GLU A 13 11.29 -11.68 30.68
N THR A 14 10.05 -11.67 31.17
CA THR A 14 9.47 -12.77 31.99
C THR A 14 8.46 -13.64 31.23
N LEU A 15 8.25 -13.41 29.93
CA LEU A 15 7.35 -14.22 29.12
C LEU A 15 8.06 -15.51 28.68
N ASP A 16 7.58 -16.64 29.20
CA ASP A 16 8.06 -17.98 28.82
C ASP A 16 7.39 -18.44 27.52
N PHE A 17 8.15 -18.47 26.44
CA PHE A 17 7.69 -18.90 25.11
C PHE A 17 7.78 -20.43 24.90
N SER A 18 8.08 -21.21 25.95
CA SER A 18 8.23 -22.67 25.87
C SER A 18 6.94 -23.36 25.39
N ASP A 19 5.77 -22.87 25.79
CA ASP A 19 4.49 -23.41 25.33
C ASP A 19 4.22 -23.16 23.85
N LEU A 20 4.68 -22.02 23.31
CA LEU A 20 4.58 -21.74 21.88
C LEU A 20 5.53 -22.64 21.09
N LEU A 21 6.75 -22.86 21.59
CA LEU A 21 7.76 -23.72 20.97
C LEU A 21 7.31 -25.19 20.93
N ASN A 22 6.64 -25.66 21.98
CA ASN A 22 6.11 -27.02 22.07
C ASN A 22 4.86 -27.25 21.21
N SER A 23 4.16 -26.19 20.81
CA SER A 23 2.97 -26.27 19.94
C SER A 23 3.32 -26.43 18.45
N LEU A 24 4.58 -26.22 18.08
CA LEU A 24 5.01 -26.32 16.69
C LEU A 24 5.05 -27.79 16.21
N PRO A 25 4.54 -28.07 15.00
CA PRO A 25 4.55 -29.42 14.45
C PRO A 25 5.99 -29.90 14.25
N HIS A 26 6.36 -30.98 14.96
CA HIS A 26 7.68 -31.59 14.83
C HIS A 26 7.79 -32.28 13.47
N GLN A 27 8.46 -31.62 12.51
CA GLN A 27 8.65 -32.13 11.17
C GLN A 27 9.64 -33.32 11.19
N LYS A 28 9.11 -34.54 11.27
CA LYS A 28 9.89 -35.77 11.11
C LYS A 28 10.36 -35.87 9.67
N VAL A 29 11.68 -35.79 9.47
CA VAL A 29 12.35 -36.09 8.20
C VAL A 29 12.23 -37.59 7.92
N GLN A 30 11.38 -37.96 6.97
CA GLN A 30 11.36 -39.25 6.28
C GLN A 30 10.98 -38.93 4.83
N GLY A 31 11.61 -39.37 3.76
CA GLY A 31 12.59 -40.40 3.49
C GLY A 31 12.46 -40.65 1.99
N LYS A 32 13.58 -40.70 1.26
CA LYS A 32 13.62 -40.90 -0.20
C LYS A 32 12.86 -42.16 -0.61
N SER A 33 12.13 -42.12 -1.72
CA SER A 33 12.00 -43.30 -2.58
C SER A 33 11.86 -42.92 -4.06
N THR A 34 12.31 -43.84 -4.89
CA THR A 34 12.92 -43.63 -6.18
C THR A 34 12.12 -44.38 -7.24
N LEU A 35 12.17 -43.89 -8.47
CA LEU A 35 12.30 -44.65 -9.73
C LEU A 35 11.06 -45.33 -10.39
N LYS A 36 11.08 -45.17 -11.74
CA LYS A 36 10.62 -46.03 -12.86
C LYS A 36 9.34 -45.57 -13.58
N SER A 37 9.45 -45.02 -14.80
CA SER A 37 9.58 -45.68 -16.13
C SER A 37 8.32 -46.47 -16.50
N SER A 38 7.71 -46.43 -17.70
CA SER A 38 8.23 -46.29 -19.06
C SER A 38 7.08 -46.32 -20.08
N LYS A 39 7.26 -45.64 -21.22
CA LYS A 39 6.91 -46.00 -22.62
C LYS A 39 5.51 -46.55 -22.96
N LYS A 40 4.86 -45.92 -23.95
CA LYS A 40 4.76 -46.42 -25.36
C LYS A 40 3.98 -45.41 -26.24
N ARG A 41 4.58 -44.99 -27.35
CA ARG A 41 3.92 -44.23 -28.44
C ARG A 41 3.27 -45.22 -29.42
N PRO A 42 2.07 -44.95 -29.96
CA PRO A 42 1.54 -45.72 -31.08
C PRO A 42 2.26 -45.38 -32.39
N ALA A 43 2.42 -46.40 -33.22
CA ALA A 43 3.04 -46.37 -34.54
C ALA A 43 2.16 -45.64 -35.56
N ALA A 44 2.80 -44.94 -36.50
CA ALA A 44 2.14 -44.32 -37.64
C ALA A 44 1.86 -45.39 -38.72
N GLU A 45 0.58 -45.63 -38.99
CA GLU A 45 0.13 -46.38 -40.17
C GLU A 45 -0.12 -45.39 -41.31
N TYR A 46 0.50 -45.64 -42.47
CA TYR A 46 0.31 -44.86 -43.69
C TYR A 46 -0.79 -45.53 -44.54
N SER A 47 -1.94 -44.86 -44.66
CA SER A 47 -3.04 -45.26 -45.54
C SER A 47 -3.10 -44.34 -46.77
N ASP A 48 -2.92 -44.97 -47.94
CA ASP A 48 -3.47 -44.64 -49.26
C ASP A 48 -3.88 -43.18 -49.62
N GLY A 49 -2.87 -42.35 -49.91
CA GLY A 49 -2.76 -41.71 -51.24
C GLY A 49 -3.92 -40.89 -51.84
N SER A 50 -4.87 -40.35 -51.08
CA SER A 50 -5.96 -39.51 -51.62
C SER A 50 -6.17 -38.17 -50.87
N SER A 51 -5.10 -37.58 -50.34
CA SER A 51 -5.20 -36.24 -49.75
C SER A 51 -5.02 -35.15 -50.80
N LYS A 52 -6.08 -34.35 -50.97
CA LYS A 52 -6.12 -33.14 -51.78
C LYS A 52 -4.97 -32.21 -51.38
N ALA A 53 -4.05 -31.96 -52.32
CA ALA A 53 -3.01 -30.97 -52.15
C ALA A 53 -3.64 -29.58 -52.18
N GLU A 54 -3.68 -28.90 -51.04
CA GLU A 54 -4.00 -27.47 -51.00
C GLU A 54 -3.14 -26.73 -49.97
N THR A 55 -2.52 -25.68 -50.50
CA THR A 55 -1.93 -24.49 -49.85
C THR A 55 -0.42 -24.45 -49.55
N LEU A 56 0.15 -23.43 -50.18
CA LEU A 56 1.47 -22.82 -50.14
C LEU A 56 2.21 -22.95 -48.79
N HIS A 57 3.40 -23.55 -48.82
CA HIS A 57 4.40 -23.39 -47.77
C HIS A 57 4.93 -21.95 -47.77
N THR A 58 4.35 -21.08 -46.97
CA THR A 58 5.16 -20.07 -46.28
C THR A 58 5.71 -20.76 -45.02
N PRO A 59 7.03 -20.82 -44.81
CA PRO A 59 7.54 -21.20 -43.51
C PRO A 59 7.11 -20.11 -42.53
N LEU A 60 5.98 -20.33 -41.86
CA LEU A 60 5.65 -19.68 -40.60
C LEU A 60 6.84 -19.96 -39.69
N ASN A 61 7.67 -18.93 -39.52
CA ASN A 61 8.69 -18.91 -38.49
C ASN A 61 7.93 -18.93 -37.16
N LYS A 62 7.52 -20.12 -36.72
CA LYS A 62 7.09 -20.37 -35.36
C LYS A 62 8.34 -20.23 -34.51
N THR A 63 8.80 -19.00 -34.32
CA THR A 63 9.31 -18.61 -33.02
C THR A 63 8.13 -18.80 -32.08
N THR A 64 7.96 -20.03 -31.59
CA THR A 64 7.51 -20.21 -30.22
C THR A 64 8.52 -19.44 -29.41
N ILE A 65 8.24 -18.14 -29.23
CA ILE A 65 8.73 -17.40 -28.09
C ILE A 65 8.07 -18.16 -26.95
N HIS A 66 8.75 -19.22 -26.51
CA HIS A 66 8.54 -19.77 -25.21
C HIS A 66 8.81 -18.56 -24.34
N ALA A 67 7.74 -17.91 -23.91
CA ALA A 67 7.83 -16.86 -22.94
C ALA A 67 8.52 -17.53 -21.77
N HIS A 68 9.84 -17.35 -21.70
CA HIS A 68 10.53 -17.30 -20.43
C HIS A 68 9.78 -16.21 -19.70
N VAL A 69 8.73 -16.59 -18.97
CA VAL A 69 8.48 -15.98 -17.68
C VAL A 69 9.74 -16.35 -16.94
N PRO A 70 10.73 -15.44 -16.80
CA PRO A 70 11.80 -15.78 -15.91
C PRO A 70 11.09 -15.90 -14.56
N LYS A 71 11.08 -17.11 -13.99
CA LYS A 71 10.86 -17.26 -12.56
C LYS A 71 12.05 -16.58 -11.90
N THR A 72 12.09 -15.25 -11.92
CA THR A 72 13.06 -14.48 -11.19
C THR A 72 12.75 -14.77 -9.74
N THR A 73 13.54 -15.65 -9.15
CA THR A 73 13.48 -15.93 -7.71
C THR A 73 13.78 -14.66 -6.91
N LYS A 74 14.41 -13.67 -7.54
CA LYS A 74 14.79 -12.40 -6.94
C LYS A 74 13.78 -11.29 -7.26
N LEU A 75 13.17 -10.75 -6.21
CA LEU A 75 12.31 -9.58 -6.26
C LEU A 75 13.15 -8.31 -6.37
N THR A 76 12.60 -7.31 -7.04
CA THR A 76 13.10 -5.94 -7.03
C THR A 76 12.18 -5.04 -6.23
N MET A 77 12.65 -3.84 -5.89
CA MET A 77 11.80 -2.85 -5.23
C MET A 77 10.55 -2.55 -6.07
N LEU A 78 10.65 -2.54 -7.40
CA LEU A 78 9.51 -2.26 -8.29
C LEU A 78 8.41 -3.32 -8.22
N ASP A 79 8.76 -4.58 -7.93
CA ASP A 79 7.79 -5.68 -7.85
C ASP A 79 6.91 -5.57 -6.60
N LEU A 80 7.47 -4.98 -5.53
CA LEU A 80 6.83 -4.82 -4.23
C LEU A 80 6.29 -3.39 -3.98
N HIS A 81 6.75 -2.40 -4.75
CA HIS A 81 6.23 -1.04 -4.66
C HIS A 81 4.77 -0.97 -5.11
N ALA A 82 4.01 -0.12 -4.43
CA ALA A 82 2.71 0.35 -4.92
C ALA A 82 2.91 1.23 -6.18
N SER A 83 1.81 1.61 -6.83
CA SER A 83 1.81 2.42 -8.05
C SER A 83 2.73 3.64 -7.92
N PRO A 84 3.55 3.96 -8.96
CA PRO A 84 4.43 5.13 -9.01
C PRO A 84 3.72 6.44 -8.66
N ALA A 85 2.41 6.50 -8.89
CA ALA A 85 1.57 7.64 -8.58
C ALA A 85 1.75 8.09 -7.13
N VAL A 86 1.74 7.16 -6.16
CA VAL A 86 1.81 7.50 -4.72
C VAL A 86 3.13 8.21 -4.39
N HIS A 87 4.22 7.84 -5.04
CA HIS A 87 5.55 8.41 -4.80
C HIS A 87 5.69 9.88 -5.22
N SER A 88 4.73 10.42 -5.97
CA SER A 88 4.72 11.81 -6.43
C SER A 88 3.88 12.76 -5.56
N PHE A 89 3.16 12.24 -4.57
CA PHE A 89 2.25 13.07 -3.78
C PHE A 89 2.92 13.59 -2.51
N SER A 90 2.95 14.92 -2.42
CA SER A 90 3.31 15.65 -1.20
C SER A 90 2.03 16.03 -0.44
N PRO A 91 2.09 16.12 0.89
CA PRO A 91 0.98 16.66 1.66
C PRO A 91 0.70 18.10 1.21
N PRO A 92 -0.58 18.51 1.11
CA PRO A 92 -0.92 19.87 0.73
C PRO A 92 -0.44 20.87 1.79
N ASN A 93 -0.11 22.09 1.35
CA ASN A 93 0.35 23.14 2.25
C ASN A 93 -0.85 23.81 2.95
N PRO A 94 -0.81 23.98 4.28
CA PRO A 94 -1.88 24.66 5.00
C PRO A 94 -1.94 26.13 4.58
N PRO A 95 -3.15 26.72 4.47
CA PRO A 95 -3.30 28.15 4.23
C PRO A 95 -2.83 28.94 5.44
N ASN A 96 -2.30 30.14 5.19
CA ASN A 96 -1.87 31.03 6.27
C ASN A 96 -3.07 31.44 7.14
N PRO A 97 -2.98 31.33 8.47
CA PRO A 97 -4.04 31.76 9.36
C PRO A 97 -4.21 33.28 9.26
N VAL A 98 -5.44 33.74 9.03
CA VAL A 98 -5.76 35.17 9.08
C VAL A 98 -6.25 35.51 10.48
N LEU A 99 -5.45 36.25 11.22
CA LEU A 99 -5.73 36.71 12.59
C LEU A 99 -5.92 38.23 12.59
N ASP A 100 -6.88 38.73 11.82
CA ASP A 100 -7.21 40.16 11.76
C ASP A 100 -8.66 40.41 12.23
N PRO A 101 -8.85 41.06 13.40
CA PRO A 101 -10.18 41.44 13.89
C PRO A 101 -10.93 42.43 12.99
N GLN A 102 -10.22 43.14 12.10
CA GLN A 102 -10.77 44.11 11.15
C GLN A 102 -10.81 43.56 9.72
N ILE A 103 -10.76 42.23 9.56
CA ILE A 103 -10.79 41.59 8.25
C ILE A 103 -12.02 42.03 7.45
N SER A 104 -11.80 42.45 6.20
CA SER A 104 -12.90 42.78 5.29
C SER A 104 -13.75 41.54 4.99
N ALA A 105 -15.03 41.74 4.64
CA ALA A 105 -15.91 40.64 4.26
C ALA A 105 -15.36 39.83 3.09
N HIS A 106 -14.70 40.50 2.13
CA HIS A 106 -14.03 39.84 1.01
C HIS A 106 -12.82 39.00 1.47
N GLY A 107 -11.96 39.55 2.33
CA GLY A 107 -10.82 38.83 2.89
C GLY A 107 -11.24 37.59 3.69
N TRP A 108 -12.32 37.70 4.47
CA TRP A 108 -12.89 36.57 5.20
C TRP A 108 -13.42 35.48 4.27
N GLN A 109 -14.11 35.86 3.18
CA GLN A 109 -14.56 34.90 2.18
C GLN A 109 -13.40 34.20 1.47
N GLN A 110 -12.34 34.93 1.12
CA GLN A 110 -11.12 34.35 0.54
C GLN A 110 -10.47 33.35 1.50
N TYR A 111 -10.37 33.68 2.79
CA TYR A 111 -9.84 32.79 3.81
C TYR A 111 -10.68 31.49 3.92
N ILE A 112 -12.01 31.59 4.00
CA ILE A 112 -12.90 30.42 4.02
C ILE A 112 -12.68 29.56 2.77
N ASN A 113 -12.61 30.16 1.59
CA ASN A 113 -12.40 29.43 0.35
C ASN A 113 -11.04 28.70 0.34
N SER A 114 -10.00 29.32 0.88
CA SER A 114 -8.68 28.70 1.01
C SER A 114 -8.70 27.48 1.94
N ILE A 115 -9.45 27.56 3.05
CA ILE A 115 -9.63 26.46 3.99
C ILE A 115 -10.41 25.30 3.35
N LYS A 116 -11.48 25.60 2.60
CA LYS A 116 -12.24 24.57 1.87
C LYS A 116 -11.38 23.85 0.84
N ARG A 117 -10.62 24.60 0.05
CA ARG A 117 -9.70 24.02 -0.93
C ARG A 117 -8.66 23.13 -0.25
N TYR A 118 -8.05 23.61 0.83
CA TYR A 118 -7.09 22.81 1.61
C TYR A 118 -7.72 21.52 2.16
N GLN A 119 -8.97 21.58 2.61
CA GLN A 119 -9.70 20.40 3.06
C GLN A 119 -9.92 19.38 1.93
N GLU A 120 -10.32 19.83 0.74
CA GLU A 120 -10.49 18.97 -0.44
C GLU A 120 -9.16 18.33 -0.85
N GLU A 121 -8.10 19.13 -0.94
CA GLU A 121 -6.75 18.65 -1.27
C GLU A 121 -6.24 17.62 -0.25
N PHE A 122 -6.50 17.84 1.04
CA PHE A 122 -6.09 16.91 2.10
C PHE A 122 -6.88 15.59 2.05
N LEU A 123 -8.16 15.64 1.70
CA LEU A 123 -8.97 14.44 1.52
C LEU A 123 -8.49 13.60 0.33
N GLU A 124 -8.09 14.24 -0.77
CA GLU A 124 -7.51 13.52 -1.91
C GLU A 124 -6.15 12.91 -1.54
N TYR A 125 -5.30 13.66 -0.83
CA TYR A 125 -4.05 13.11 -0.30
C TYR A 125 -4.29 11.88 0.58
N LYS A 126 -5.26 11.94 1.50
CA LYS A 126 -5.64 10.79 2.34
C LYS A 126 -6.11 9.60 1.51
N ARG A 127 -6.91 9.83 0.47
CA ARG A 127 -7.38 8.76 -0.44
C ARG A 127 -6.21 8.05 -1.12
N LEU A 128 -5.20 8.80 -1.55
CA LEU A 128 -4.00 8.27 -2.19
C LEU A 128 -3.14 7.45 -1.21
N ILE A 129 -3.02 7.88 0.04
CA ILE A 129 -2.33 7.10 1.08
C ILE A 129 -3.05 5.77 1.36
N VAL A 130 -4.38 5.77 1.40
CA VAL A 130 -5.14 4.52 1.56
C VAL A 130 -4.96 3.60 0.35
N GLN A 131 -5.00 4.15 -0.87
CA GLN A 131 -4.76 3.40 -2.09
C GLN A 131 -3.38 2.73 -2.09
N TYR A 132 -2.35 3.47 -1.66
CA TYR A 132 -0.99 2.93 -1.46
C TYR A 132 -0.97 1.72 -0.55
N GLN A 133 -1.60 1.82 0.62
CA GLN A 133 -1.61 0.75 1.62
C GLN A 133 -2.31 -0.51 1.09
N ILE A 134 -3.41 -0.34 0.36
CA ILE A 134 -4.12 -1.45 -0.29
C ILE A 134 -3.22 -2.12 -1.34
N GLU A 135 -2.62 -1.33 -2.23
CA GLU A 135 -1.74 -1.87 -3.28
C GLU A 135 -0.54 -2.59 -2.68
N ARG A 136 0.09 -2.03 -1.65
CA ARG A 136 1.22 -2.64 -0.94
C ARG A 136 0.84 -3.97 -0.31
N THR A 137 -0.31 -4.03 0.36
CA THR A 137 -0.84 -5.27 0.95
C THR A 137 -1.10 -6.33 -0.11
N ASN A 138 -1.67 -5.94 -1.25
CA ASN A 138 -1.91 -6.86 -2.36
C ASN A 138 -0.61 -7.41 -2.95
N ARG A 139 0.42 -6.57 -3.09
CA ARG A 139 1.76 -7.01 -3.54
C ARG A 139 2.39 -8.00 -2.58
N ASP A 140 2.23 -7.79 -1.27
CA ASP A 140 2.72 -8.72 -0.24
C ASP A 140 2.05 -10.08 -0.32
N VAL A 141 0.73 -10.11 -0.54
CA VAL A 141 -0.01 -11.36 -0.73
C VAL A 141 0.43 -12.06 -2.01
N GLU A 142 0.55 -11.32 -3.12
CA GLU A 142 0.95 -11.87 -4.42
C GLU A 142 2.36 -12.50 -4.40
N HIS A 143 3.28 -11.91 -3.64
CA HIS A 143 4.68 -12.32 -3.59
C HIS A 143 5.07 -13.03 -2.30
N PHE A 144 4.10 -13.43 -1.47
CA PHE A 144 4.31 -13.98 -0.12
C PHE A 144 5.37 -15.10 -0.10
N ASP A 145 5.24 -16.08 -0.99
CA ASP A 145 6.17 -17.22 -1.04
C ASP A 145 7.60 -16.80 -1.42
N LEU A 146 7.75 -15.79 -2.28
CA LEU A 146 9.05 -15.29 -2.74
C LEU A 146 9.70 -14.39 -1.69
N ILE A 147 8.92 -13.56 -0.99
CA ILE A 147 9.40 -12.69 0.09
C ILE A 147 10.11 -13.50 1.18
N ASN A 148 9.50 -14.63 1.58
CA ASN A 148 10.00 -15.50 2.65
C ASN A 148 11.22 -16.35 2.26
N THR A 149 11.85 -16.08 1.10
CA THR A 149 13.14 -16.68 0.73
C THR A 149 14.29 -15.78 1.17
N ASN A 150 15.40 -16.36 1.64
CA ASN A 150 16.55 -15.62 2.16
C ASN A 150 17.12 -14.56 1.19
N GLU A 151 16.90 -14.72 -0.12
CA GLU A 151 17.43 -13.83 -1.15
C GLU A 151 16.64 -12.51 -1.31
N ASN A 152 15.39 -12.45 -0.80
CA ASN A 152 14.47 -11.32 -0.99
C ASN A 152 14.17 -10.52 0.28
N MET A 153 14.56 -11.02 1.44
CA MET A 153 14.29 -10.37 2.73
C MET A 153 14.86 -8.94 2.79
N ASP A 154 16.02 -8.68 2.19
CA ASP A 154 16.62 -7.33 2.14
C ASP A 154 15.80 -6.35 1.29
N VAL A 155 15.18 -6.83 0.22
CA VAL A 155 14.32 -6.01 -0.64
C VAL A 155 13.02 -5.73 0.09
N TYR A 156 12.42 -6.76 0.69
CA TYR A 156 11.20 -6.63 1.47
C TYR A 156 11.37 -5.68 2.66
N THR A 157 12.48 -5.79 3.41
CA THR A 157 12.79 -4.91 4.54
C THR A 157 12.89 -3.44 4.10
N ARG A 158 13.49 -3.17 2.94
CA ARG A 158 13.54 -1.80 2.38
C ARG A 158 12.17 -1.27 1.99
N CYS A 159 11.29 -2.13 1.45
CA CYS A 159 9.90 -1.75 1.19
C CYS A 159 9.16 -1.40 2.50
N LEU A 160 9.31 -2.22 3.55
CA LEU A 160 8.71 -1.93 4.86
C LEU A 160 9.23 -0.63 5.48
N GLN A 161 10.53 -0.35 5.35
CA GLN A 161 11.11 0.92 5.79
C GLN A 161 10.47 2.10 5.06
N ARG A 162 10.20 1.95 3.75
CA ARG A 162 9.50 2.98 2.97
C ARG A 162 8.05 3.12 3.42
N ASP A 163 7.35 2.03 3.70
CA ASP A 163 5.98 2.05 4.22
C ASP A 163 5.91 2.82 5.55
N LEU A 164 6.92 2.64 6.41
CA LEU A 164 7.05 3.39 7.66
C LEU A 164 7.25 4.89 7.42
N GLU A 165 8.08 5.29 6.46
CA GLU A 165 8.28 6.70 6.10
C GLU A 165 6.98 7.35 5.61
N VAL A 166 6.26 6.68 4.70
CA VAL A 166 4.96 7.16 4.18
C VAL A 166 3.96 7.35 5.32
N ASN A 167 3.87 6.39 6.24
CA ASN A 167 2.99 6.50 7.41
C ASN A 167 3.41 7.64 8.35
N ARG A 168 4.71 7.86 8.53
CA ARG A 168 5.22 8.98 9.34
C ARG A 168 4.88 10.32 8.72
N GLU A 169 5.12 10.49 7.42
CA GLU A 169 4.77 11.70 6.67
C GLU A 169 3.27 11.98 6.74
N PHE A 170 2.43 10.95 6.52
CA PHE A 170 0.99 11.08 6.61
C PHE A 170 0.52 11.45 8.03
N THR A 171 1.11 10.86 9.06
CA THR A 171 0.78 11.18 10.47
C THR A 171 1.08 12.64 10.79
N GLU A 172 2.22 13.15 10.33
CA GLU A 172 2.59 14.55 10.52
C GLU A 172 1.65 15.48 9.73
N ALA A 173 1.32 15.14 8.49
CA ALA A 173 0.35 15.88 7.70
C ALA A 173 -1.04 15.92 8.36
N LEU A 174 -1.48 14.80 8.96
CA LEU A 174 -2.73 14.72 9.71
C LEU A 174 -2.70 15.62 10.94
N ARG A 175 -1.60 15.65 11.68
CA ARG A 175 -1.40 16.56 12.82
C ARG A 175 -1.53 18.03 12.39
N VAL A 176 -0.87 18.41 11.30
CA VAL A 176 -0.95 19.77 10.72
C VAL A 176 -2.37 20.11 10.27
N PHE A 177 -3.04 19.18 9.60
CA PHE A 177 -4.43 19.34 9.18
C PHE A 177 -5.36 19.57 10.37
N THR A 178 -5.29 18.72 11.40
CA THR A 178 -6.09 18.85 12.62
C THR A 178 -5.86 20.21 13.29
N ASN A 179 -4.61 20.62 13.46
CA ASN A 179 -4.29 21.93 14.04
C ASN A 179 -4.88 23.07 13.21
N THR A 180 -4.74 23.02 11.89
CA THR A 180 -5.30 24.03 10.97
C THR A 180 -6.82 24.12 11.10
N MET A 181 -7.52 22.98 11.21
CA MET A 181 -8.98 22.96 11.42
C MET A 181 -9.38 23.49 12.80
N CYS A 182 -8.59 23.23 13.84
CA CYS A 182 -8.80 23.81 15.17
C CYS A 182 -8.69 25.34 15.14
N VAL A 183 -7.64 25.88 14.51
CA VAL A 183 -7.45 27.34 14.34
C VAL A 183 -8.59 27.94 13.52
N TYR A 184 -8.99 27.28 12.43
CA TYR A 184 -10.13 27.74 11.62
C TYR A 184 -11.43 27.82 12.44
N LYS A 185 -11.68 26.82 13.29
CA LYS A 185 -12.85 26.81 14.18
C LYS A 185 -12.79 27.98 15.17
N GLN A 186 -11.65 28.21 15.80
CA GLN A 186 -11.44 29.34 16.72
C GLN A 186 -11.72 30.67 16.00
N ASN A 187 -11.19 30.85 14.79
CA ASN A 187 -11.43 32.05 13.98
C ASN A 187 -12.93 32.23 13.66
N CYS A 188 -13.64 31.14 13.32
CA CYS A 188 -15.09 31.20 13.09
C CYS A 188 -15.87 31.61 14.34
N ASP A 189 -15.47 31.11 15.51
CA ASP A 189 -16.12 31.44 16.77
C ASP A 189 -15.85 32.90 17.18
N TRP A 190 -14.63 33.40 17.00
CA TRP A 190 -14.29 34.82 17.19
C TRP A 190 -15.08 35.74 16.27
N MET A 191 -15.18 35.41 14.97
CA MET A 191 -15.97 36.20 14.02
C MET A 191 -17.46 36.22 14.39
N ARG A 192 -17.97 35.19 15.07
CA ARG A 192 -19.35 35.16 15.58
C ARG A 192 -19.52 36.08 16.78
N MET A 193 -18.55 36.09 17.71
CA MET A 193 -18.54 36.97 18.88
C MET A 193 -18.45 38.45 18.52
N ILE A 194 -17.57 38.81 17.58
CA ILE A 194 -17.45 40.21 17.11
C ILE A 194 -18.80 40.69 16.56
N LYS A 195 -19.48 39.85 15.77
CA LYS A 195 -20.80 40.18 15.23
C LYS A 195 -21.82 40.38 16.36
N SER A 196 -21.87 39.51 17.37
CA SER A 196 -22.84 39.66 18.48
C SER A 196 -22.59 40.92 19.33
N ASP A 197 -21.34 41.25 19.65
CA ASP A 197 -21.01 42.41 20.47
C ASP A 197 -21.27 43.75 19.76
N THR A 198 -21.21 43.74 18.42
CA THR A 198 -21.53 44.92 17.61
C THR A 198 -23.04 45.21 17.59
N TYR A 199 -23.90 44.19 17.73
CA TYR A 199 -25.36 44.36 17.82
C TYR A 199 -25.87 44.65 19.24
N GLY A 200 -25.06 44.44 20.29
CA GLY A 200 -25.42 44.72 21.68
C GLY A 200 -25.17 46.16 22.15
N LYS A 201 -24.65 47.04 21.30
CA LYS A 201 -24.35 48.46 21.59
C LYS A 201 -25.26 49.43 20.81
N VAL A 202 -26.57 49.20 20.80
CA VAL A 202 -27.58 50.14 20.29
C VAL A 202 -28.55 50.51 21.40
#